data_AF-A0A0G2JME2-F1
#
_entry.id   AF-A0A0G2JME2-F1
#
_cell.length_a   1.000
_cell.length_b   1.000
_cell.length_c   1.000
_cell.angle_alpha   90.00
_cell.angle_beta   90.00
_cell.angle_gamma   90.00
#
_symmetry.space_group_name_H-M   'P 1'
#
loop_
_entity.id
_entity.type
_entity.pdbx_description
1 polymer ?
#
loop_
_entity_poly.entity_id
_entity_poly.type
_entity_poly.pdbx_seq_one_letter_code
_entity_poly.pdbx_strand_id
1 'polypeptide(L)'
;MEVRWDRSHRYPAVHVYMDGDHVAGEQMAEYRGRTVLVSDAIDEGRLTLQILSARPSDDGQYRCLFEKDDVYQEASLDLKVVGLGSSPLITVEGQEDGEMQLICSSDGWFPQPHVQWRDMEGKTIPSSSQALTQGSHGLFHVQTLLRVTNISAVDVTCSISIPFLGEEKIATFSLSGW
;
A
#
# COMPACT_ATOMS: atom_id res chain seq x y z
N MET A 1 19.50 -2.99 30.13
CA MET A 1 19.41 -3.46 28.73
C MET A 1 18.40 -2.59 28.02
N GLU A 2 18.77 -2.05 26.86
CA GLU A 2 17.90 -1.22 26.01
C GLU A 2 17.64 -1.90 24.66
N VAL A 3 16.40 -1.82 24.20
CA VAL A 3 15.98 -2.15 22.84
C VAL A 3 15.29 -0.93 22.27
N ARG A 4 15.81 -0.41 21.16
CA ARG A 4 15.25 0.75 20.48
C ARG A 4 14.92 0.42 19.03
N TRP A 5 13.72 0.78 18.63
CA TRP A 5 13.30 0.80 17.25
C TRP A 5 13.24 2.23 16.77
N ASP A 6 13.98 2.54 15.71
CA ASP A 6 14.02 3.87 15.13
C ASP A 6 13.84 3.82 13.60
N ARG A 7 13.65 5.00 12.99
CA ARG A 7 13.55 5.16 11.52
C ARG A 7 14.80 5.85 10.99
N SER A 8 14.66 7.00 10.35
CA SER A 8 15.81 7.77 9.83
C SER A 8 16.68 8.38 10.93
N HIS A 9 16.12 8.64 12.11
CA HIS A 9 16.81 9.26 13.24
C HIS A 9 16.59 8.48 14.53
N ARG A 10 17.56 8.52 15.44
CA ARG A 10 17.53 7.81 16.73
C ARG A 10 16.49 8.36 17.72
N TYR A 11 16.19 9.66 17.61
CA TYR A 11 15.23 10.34 18.48
C TYR A 11 14.32 11.28 17.68
N PRO A 12 13.02 11.37 18.04
CA PRO A 12 12.28 10.39 18.84
C PRO A 12 12.23 9.01 18.15
N ALA A 13 11.98 7.94 18.91
CA ALA A 13 12.00 6.56 18.43
C ALA A 13 10.59 5.98 18.21
N VAL A 14 10.49 4.92 17.41
CA VAL A 14 9.24 4.18 17.16
C VAL A 14 8.78 3.45 18.43
N HIS A 15 9.73 2.84 19.12
CA HIS A 15 9.52 2.16 20.40
C HIS A 15 10.85 2.09 21.17
N VAL A 16 10.79 2.25 22.49
CA VAL A 16 11.94 2.12 23.39
C VAL A 16 11.52 1.22 24.54
N TYR A 17 12.32 0.19 24.79
CA TYR A 17 12.19 -0.72 25.92
C TYR A 17 13.49 -0.69 26.71
N MET A 18 13.38 -0.43 28.01
CA MET A 18 14.52 -0.30 28.91
C MET A 18 14.20 -0.98 30.23
N ASP A 19 15.09 -1.87 30.66
CA ASP A 19 15.07 -2.52 31.98
C ASP A 19 13.71 -3.10 32.42
N GLY A 20 12.98 -3.70 31.47
CA GLY A 20 11.71 -4.37 31.77
C GLY A 20 10.46 -3.61 31.33
N ASP A 21 10.58 -2.32 30.98
CA ASP A 21 9.41 -1.48 30.69
C ASP A 21 9.59 -0.59 29.45
N HIS A 22 8.46 -0.13 28.91
CA HIS A 22 8.41 0.79 27.77
C HIS A 22 8.67 2.24 28.22
N VAL A 23 9.42 3.00 27.43
CA VAL A 23 9.74 4.41 27.72
C VAL A 23 8.90 5.34 26.84
N ALA A 24 7.69 5.67 27.31
CA ALA A 24 6.72 6.45 26.52
C ALA A 24 7.19 7.88 26.15
N GLY A 25 8.06 8.48 26.96
CA GLY A 25 8.53 9.87 26.77
C GLY A 25 9.36 10.07 25.50
N GLU A 26 9.99 9.01 24.99
CA GLU A 26 10.85 9.07 23.80
C GLU A 26 10.16 8.62 22.52
N GLN A 27 8.88 8.25 22.62
CA GLN A 27 8.14 7.71 21.51
C GLN A 27 7.62 8.80 20.58
N MET A 28 7.90 8.60 19.29
CA MET A 28 7.31 9.31 18.14
C MET A 28 5.79 9.36 18.27
N ALA A 29 5.21 10.55 18.09
CA ALA A 29 3.80 10.80 18.37
C ALA A 29 2.86 9.89 17.56
N GLU A 30 3.21 9.61 16.31
CA GLU A 30 2.48 8.77 15.35
C GLU A 30 2.43 7.27 15.71
N TYR A 31 3.32 6.81 16.61
CA TYR A 31 3.40 5.42 17.08
C TYR A 31 2.84 5.20 18.49
N ARG A 32 2.52 6.27 19.22
CA ARG A 32 1.97 6.19 20.58
C ARG A 32 0.69 5.37 20.61
N GLY A 33 0.63 4.39 21.51
CA GLY A 33 -0.50 3.47 21.66
C GLY A 33 -0.69 2.49 20.49
N ARG A 34 0.23 2.48 19.52
CA ARG A 34 0.19 1.57 18.36
C ARG A 34 1.31 0.55 18.36
N THR A 35 2.23 0.57 19.31
CA THR A 35 3.35 -0.38 19.33
C THR A 35 3.33 -1.28 20.55
N VAL A 36 3.69 -2.54 20.32
CA VAL A 36 3.86 -3.56 21.37
C VAL A 36 5.17 -4.28 21.09
N LEU A 37 5.99 -4.45 22.14
CA LEU A 37 7.17 -5.30 22.04
C LEU A 37 6.82 -6.70 22.55
N VAL A 38 6.98 -7.69 21.68
CA VAL A 38 6.90 -9.10 22.05
C VAL A 38 8.30 -9.56 22.46
N SER A 39 8.44 -9.89 23.73
CA SER A 39 9.71 -10.16 24.42
C SER A 39 9.70 -11.46 25.22
N ASP A 40 8.81 -12.39 24.88
CA ASP A 40 8.68 -13.71 25.50
C ASP A 40 9.96 -14.57 25.35
N ALA A 41 10.66 -14.43 24.23
CA ALA A 41 11.92 -15.11 23.94
C ALA A 41 13.15 -14.18 24.02
N ILE A 42 13.11 -13.15 24.88
CA ILE A 42 14.19 -12.17 24.98
C ILE A 42 15.51 -12.77 25.49
N ASP A 43 15.44 -13.79 26.36
CA ASP A 43 16.61 -14.52 26.85
C ASP A 43 17.30 -15.34 25.73
N GLU A 44 16.57 -15.64 24.64
CA GLU A 44 17.11 -16.25 23.41
C GLU A 44 17.57 -15.19 22.40
N GLY A 45 17.53 -13.90 22.77
CA GLY A 45 17.88 -12.78 21.90
C GLY A 45 16.83 -12.45 20.84
N ARG A 46 15.59 -12.93 21.00
CA ARG A 46 14.50 -12.72 20.03
C ARG A 46 13.51 -11.69 20.54
N LEU A 47 13.27 -10.67 19.71
CA LEU A 47 12.38 -9.56 19.98
C LEU A 47 11.61 -9.20 18.73
N THR A 48 10.32 -8.90 18.85
CA THR A 48 9.48 -8.48 17.73
C THR A 48 8.73 -7.21 18.08
N LEU A 49 8.91 -6.16 17.27
CA LEU A 49 8.05 -4.99 17.32
C LEU A 49 6.77 -5.26 16.54
N GLN A 50 5.63 -5.14 17.19
CA GLN A 50 4.32 -5.13 16.54
C GLN A 50 3.83 -3.69 16.41
N ILE A 51 3.39 -3.31 15.21
CA ILE A 51 2.72 -2.04 14.92
C ILE A 51 1.25 -2.34 14.63
N LEU A 52 0.36 -1.85 15.49
CA LEU A 52 -1.09 -2.03 15.42
C LEU A 52 -1.70 -1.07 14.40
N SER A 53 -2.69 -1.57 13.67
CA SER A 53 -3.43 -0.83 12.64
C SER A 53 -2.50 -0.14 11.65
N ALA A 54 -1.68 -0.94 10.93
CA ALA A 54 -0.68 -0.45 9.98
C ALA A 54 -1.27 0.54 8.96
N ARG A 55 -0.46 1.54 8.60
CA ARG A 55 -0.83 2.64 7.69
C ARG A 55 0.25 2.82 6.62
N PRO A 56 -0.07 3.43 5.47
CA PRO A 56 0.92 3.75 4.44
C PRO A 56 2.18 4.46 4.94
N SER A 57 2.04 5.36 5.92
CA SER A 57 3.18 6.08 6.53
C SER A 57 4.16 5.17 7.27
N ASP A 58 3.74 3.97 7.68
CA ASP A 58 4.59 3.02 8.37
C ASP A 58 5.52 2.27 7.38
N ASP A 59 5.30 2.36 6.07
CA ASP A 59 6.17 1.77 5.04
C ASP A 59 7.58 2.37 5.07
N GLY A 60 8.59 1.53 4.86
CA GLY A 60 9.98 1.93 4.69
C GLY A 60 10.91 1.34 5.75
N GLN A 61 12.11 1.90 5.82
CA GLN A 61 13.18 1.36 6.65
C GLN A 61 12.94 1.58 8.15
N TYR A 62 13.30 0.57 8.93
CA TYR A 62 13.43 0.60 10.38
C TYR A 62 14.79 0.05 10.77
N ARG A 63 15.28 0.47 11.94
CA ARG A 63 16.45 -0.12 12.56
C ARG A 63 16.12 -0.50 13.99
N CYS A 64 16.57 -1.69 14.38
CA CYS A 64 16.56 -2.19 15.74
C CYS A 64 17.96 -2.01 16.31
N LEU A 65 18.06 -1.42 17.48
CA LEU A 65 19.27 -1.17 18.23
C LEU A 65 19.14 -1.93 19.55
N PHE A 66 20.17 -2.68 19.91
CA PHE A 66 20.22 -3.45 21.14
C PHE A 66 21.48 -3.07 21.91
N GLU A 67 21.31 -2.70 23.18
CA GLU A 67 22.40 -2.29 24.06
C GLU A 67 22.34 -3.02 25.41
N LYS A 68 23.45 -3.66 25.77
CA LYS A 68 23.62 -4.35 27.07
C LYS A 68 25.08 -4.32 27.48
N ASP A 69 25.36 -3.91 28.72
CA ASP A 69 26.70 -3.91 29.31
C ASP A 69 27.76 -3.23 28.40
N ASP A 70 27.44 -2.04 27.89
CA ASP A 70 28.24 -1.25 26.92
C ASP A 70 28.49 -1.91 25.55
N VAL A 71 27.84 -3.04 25.27
CA VAL A 71 27.86 -3.70 23.96
C VAL A 71 26.64 -3.26 23.15
N TYR A 72 26.91 -2.73 21.96
CA TYR A 72 25.91 -2.24 21.01
C TYR A 72 25.85 -3.11 19.75
N GLN A 73 24.64 -3.45 19.31
CA GLN A 73 24.37 -4.10 18.03
C GLN A 73 23.19 -3.45 17.33
N GLU A 74 23.19 -3.45 16.00
CA GLU A 74 22.08 -2.94 15.20
C GLU A 74 21.76 -3.83 14.00
N ALA A 75 20.49 -3.82 13.61
CA ALA A 75 20.01 -4.47 12.40
C ALA A 75 18.98 -3.56 11.71
N SER A 76 19.00 -3.55 10.38
CA SER A 76 18.02 -2.80 9.58
C SER A 76 17.04 -3.74 8.88
N LEU A 77 15.79 -3.30 8.75
CA LEU A 77 14.77 -3.99 7.97
C LEU A 77 13.97 -2.96 7.15
N ASP A 78 13.40 -3.41 6.04
CA ASP A 78 12.50 -2.60 5.21
C ASP A 78 11.09 -3.19 5.35
N LEU A 79 10.19 -2.44 5.98
CA LEU A 79 8.79 -2.84 6.16
C LEU A 79 8.00 -2.41 4.92
N LYS A 80 7.39 -3.37 4.23
CA LYS A 80 6.46 -3.10 3.13
C LYS A 80 5.03 -3.14 3.61
N VAL A 81 4.31 -2.03 3.43
CA VAL A 81 2.88 -1.94 3.69
C VAL A 81 2.14 -2.05 2.36
N VAL A 82 1.09 -2.86 2.33
CA VAL A 82 0.25 -3.05 1.14
C VAL A 82 -1.21 -2.78 1.50
N GLY A 83 -1.83 -1.88 0.74
CA GLY A 83 -3.27 -1.67 0.71
C GLY A 83 -3.82 -2.27 -0.59
N LEU A 84 -4.62 -3.33 -0.45
CA LEU A 84 -5.38 -3.88 -1.57
C LEU A 84 -6.67 -3.07 -1.71
N GLY A 85 -6.79 -2.35 -2.82
CA GLY A 85 -7.95 -1.49 -3.04
C GLY A 85 -9.25 -2.26 -3.29
N SER A 86 -10.33 -1.51 -3.47
CA SER A 86 -11.63 -2.03 -3.87
C SER A 86 -11.55 -2.70 -5.24
N SER A 87 -12.46 -3.64 -5.52
CA SER A 87 -12.58 -4.15 -6.89
C SER A 87 -12.89 -2.99 -7.84
N PRO A 88 -12.24 -2.90 -9.01
CA PRO A 88 -12.48 -1.81 -9.95
C PRO A 88 -13.94 -1.81 -10.41
N LEU A 89 -14.44 -0.62 -10.73
CA LEU A 89 -15.76 -0.41 -11.29
C LEU A 89 -15.62 0.33 -12.62
N ILE A 90 -16.19 -0.25 -13.68
CA ILE A 90 -16.27 0.40 -15.00
C ILE A 90 -17.65 1.03 -15.17
N THR A 91 -17.69 2.31 -15.53
CA THR A 91 -18.91 3.07 -15.83
C THR A 91 -18.81 3.76 -17.19
N VAL A 92 -19.94 3.92 -17.86
CA VAL A 92 -20.05 4.71 -19.09
C VAL A 92 -20.25 6.18 -18.71
N GLU A 93 -19.33 7.06 -19.12
CA GLU A 93 -19.43 8.51 -18.87
C GLU A 93 -20.26 9.22 -19.96
N GLY A 94 -20.13 8.79 -21.22
CA GLY A 94 -20.85 9.38 -22.33
C GLY A 94 -20.61 8.66 -23.66
N GLN A 95 -21.43 9.03 -24.64
CA GLN A 95 -21.32 8.57 -26.02
C GLN A 95 -21.54 9.75 -26.96
N GLU A 96 -20.55 10.05 -27.80
CA GLU A 96 -20.61 11.15 -28.77
C GLU A 96 -19.95 10.69 -30.08
N ASP A 97 -20.58 10.99 -31.22
CA ASP A 97 -20.05 10.67 -32.57
C ASP A 97 -19.59 9.21 -32.80
N GLY A 98 -20.19 8.24 -32.11
CA GLY A 98 -19.81 6.83 -32.19
C GLY A 98 -18.59 6.44 -31.34
N GLU A 99 -18.08 7.35 -30.52
CA GLU A 99 -17.09 7.12 -29.48
C GLU A 99 -17.78 6.95 -28.12
N MET A 100 -17.48 5.86 -27.42
CA MET A 100 -17.92 5.61 -26.05
C MET A 100 -16.78 5.89 -25.07
N GLN A 101 -17.10 6.55 -23.95
CA GLN A 101 -16.16 6.88 -22.89
C GLN A 101 -16.40 5.99 -21.68
N LEU A 102 -15.39 5.19 -21.33
CA LEU A 102 -15.41 4.27 -20.20
C LEU A 102 -14.46 4.77 -19.11
N ILE A 103 -14.98 4.92 -17.89
CA ILE A 103 -14.17 5.21 -16.71
C ILE A 103 -14.02 3.93 -15.91
N CYS A 104 -12.79 3.58 -15.56
CA CYS A 104 -12.50 2.61 -14.51
C CYS A 104 -12.05 3.35 -13.24
N SER A 105 -12.70 3.05 -12.11
CA SER A 105 -12.39 3.65 -10.81
C SER A 105 -12.16 2.61 -9.72
N SER A 106 -11.26 2.91 -8.78
CA SER A 106 -10.97 2.05 -7.63
C SER A 106 -10.23 2.82 -6.52
N ASP A 107 -10.39 2.39 -5.27
CA ASP A 107 -9.95 3.14 -4.09
C ASP A 107 -9.14 2.27 -3.13
N GLY A 108 -8.22 2.89 -2.37
CA GLY A 108 -7.59 2.23 -1.22
C GLY A 108 -6.28 1.51 -1.53
N TRP A 109 -5.59 1.87 -2.62
CA TRP A 109 -4.37 1.21 -3.03
C TRP A 109 -3.13 1.77 -2.33
N PHE A 110 -2.20 0.91 -1.91
CA PHE A 110 -0.86 1.32 -1.50
C PHE A 110 0.14 0.16 -1.71
N PRO A 111 1.36 0.41 -2.22
CA PRO A 111 1.87 1.66 -2.79
C PRO A 111 1.11 2.05 -4.07
N GLN A 112 1.64 2.99 -4.85
CA GLN A 112 1.02 3.38 -6.13
C GLN A 112 0.78 2.13 -7.01
N PRO A 113 -0.48 1.87 -7.42
CA PRO A 113 -0.79 0.68 -8.21
C PRO A 113 -0.41 0.86 -9.68
N HIS A 114 -0.28 -0.26 -10.36
CA HIS A 114 -0.20 -0.35 -11.82
C HIS A 114 -1.61 -0.55 -12.39
N VAL A 115 -1.95 0.17 -13.46
CA VAL A 115 -3.29 0.17 -14.06
C VAL A 115 -3.15 -0.10 -15.56
N GLN A 116 -3.99 -1.01 -16.08
CA GLN A 116 -3.97 -1.38 -17.50
C GLN A 116 -5.39 -1.63 -18.01
N TRP A 117 -5.67 -1.17 -19.21
CA TRP A 117 -6.78 -1.68 -20.01
C TRP A 117 -6.30 -2.83 -20.89
N ARG A 118 -7.14 -3.85 -21.09
CA ARG A 118 -6.86 -5.01 -21.93
C ARG A 118 -8.08 -5.33 -22.80
N ASP A 119 -7.82 -5.82 -24.01
CA ASP A 119 -8.84 -6.50 -24.83
C ASP A 119 -9.05 -7.95 -24.36
N MET A 120 -9.89 -8.69 -25.08
CA MET A 120 -10.21 -10.09 -24.78
C MET A 120 -9.04 -11.05 -24.98
N GLU A 121 -8.11 -10.69 -25.86
CA GLU A 121 -6.86 -11.41 -26.07
C GLU A 121 -5.82 -11.10 -24.98
N GLY A 122 -6.14 -10.21 -24.04
CA GLY A 122 -5.27 -9.81 -22.94
C GLY A 122 -4.20 -8.79 -23.36
N LYS A 123 -4.28 -8.24 -24.57
CA LYS A 123 -3.34 -7.25 -25.07
C LYS A 123 -3.67 -5.88 -24.50
N THR A 124 -2.63 -5.16 -24.08
CA THR A 124 -2.76 -3.84 -23.48
C THR A 124 -3.32 -2.82 -24.46
N ILE A 125 -4.34 -2.10 -24.01
CA ILE A 125 -4.92 -0.94 -24.68
C ILE A 125 -4.43 0.32 -23.96
N PRO A 126 -3.90 1.33 -24.69
CA PRO A 126 -3.52 2.59 -24.06
C PRO A 126 -4.75 3.33 -23.54
N SER A 127 -4.69 3.80 -22.29
CA SER A 127 -5.70 4.69 -21.74
C SER A 127 -5.65 6.05 -22.43
N SER A 128 -6.80 6.72 -22.51
CA SER A 128 -6.88 8.11 -22.97
C SER A 128 -6.41 9.07 -21.89
N SER A 129 -6.70 8.75 -20.62
CA SER A 129 -6.15 9.45 -19.46
C SER A 129 -6.07 8.53 -18.24
N GLN A 130 -5.21 8.90 -17.29
CA GLN A 130 -5.05 8.22 -16.02
C GLN A 130 -4.73 9.24 -14.93
N ALA A 131 -5.47 9.19 -13.84
CA ALA A 131 -5.25 9.94 -12.63
C ALA A 131 -5.05 8.98 -11.45
N LEU A 132 -3.90 9.08 -10.79
CA LEU A 132 -3.60 8.40 -9.55
C LEU A 132 -3.47 9.46 -8.47
N THR A 133 -4.54 9.67 -7.72
CA THR A 133 -4.58 10.71 -6.67
C THR A 133 -4.42 10.07 -5.31
N GLN A 134 -3.74 10.74 -4.39
CA GLN A 134 -3.49 10.21 -3.05
C GLN A 134 -4.28 11.02 -2.02
N GLY A 135 -5.06 10.33 -1.19
CA GLY A 135 -5.80 10.96 -0.09
C GLY A 135 -4.91 11.30 1.10
N SER A 136 -5.48 11.93 2.13
CA SER A 136 -4.79 12.30 3.38
C SER A 136 -4.20 11.11 4.15
N HIS A 137 -4.71 9.90 3.93
CA HIS A 137 -4.22 8.67 4.55
C HIS A 137 -3.12 7.96 3.75
N GLY A 138 -2.66 8.54 2.64
CA GLY A 138 -1.61 7.96 1.80
C GLY A 138 -2.09 6.84 0.86
N LEU A 139 -3.39 6.53 0.83
CA LEU A 139 -3.97 5.57 -0.08
C LEU A 139 -4.29 6.23 -1.44
N PHE A 140 -4.09 5.50 -2.52
CA PHE A 140 -4.35 5.94 -3.89
C PHE A 140 -5.79 5.64 -4.31
N HIS A 141 -6.41 6.65 -4.91
CA HIS A 141 -7.58 6.56 -5.77
C HIS A 141 -7.13 6.49 -7.22
N VAL A 142 -7.66 5.50 -7.94
CA VAL A 142 -7.42 5.24 -9.35
C VAL A 142 -8.62 5.71 -10.14
N GLN A 143 -8.38 6.52 -11.16
CA GLN A 143 -9.35 6.82 -12.20
C GLN A 143 -8.66 6.79 -13.56
N THR A 144 -9.17 6.00 -14.50
CA THR A 144 -8.65 5.96 -15.88
C THR A 144 -9.79 5.98 -16.89
N LEU A 145 -9.58 6.71 -17.98
CA LEU A 145 -10.53 6.87 -19.08
C LEU A 145 -10.04 6.08 -20.30
N LEU A 146 -10.94 5.33 -20.92
CA LEU A 146 -10.75 4.69 -22.21
C LEU A 146 -11.81 5.18 -23.19
N ARG A 147 -11.37 5.64 -24.37
CA ARG A 147 -12.22 6.02 -25.50
C ARG A 147 -12.30 4.89 -26.51
N VAL A 148 -13.50 4.43 -26.82
CA VAL A 148 -13.75 3.28 -27.69
C VAL A 148 -14.58 3.71 -28.90
N THR A 149 -14.01 3.62 -30.11
CA THR A 149 -14.66 4.05 -31.36
C THR A 149 -15.32 2.91 -32.15
N ASN A 150 -15.07 1.65 -31.78
CA ASN A 150 -15.67 0.48 -32.41
C ASN A 150 -16.52 -0.30 -31.40
N ILE A 151 -17.77 0.11 -31.28
CA ILE A 151 -18.71 -0.31 -30.23
C ILE A 151 -19.23 -1.75 -30.46
N SER A 152 -19.02 -2.36 -31.62
CA SER A 152 -19.76 -3.58 -31.99
C SER A 152 -19.14 -4.91 -31.53
N ALA A 153 -17.99 -4.95 -30.85
CA ALA A 153 -17.35 -6.24 -30.52
C ALA A 153 -16.33 -6.25 -29.36
N VAL A 154 -16.19 -5.19 -28.55
CA VAL A 154 -15.03 -5.10 -27.63
C VAL A 154 -15.48 -5.23 -26.17
N ASP A 155 -15.31 -6.43 -25.64
CA ASP A 155 -15.22 -6.63 -24.20
C ASP A 155 -13.85 -6.09 -23.75
N VAL A 156 -13.87 -5.14 -22.83
CA VAL A 156 -12.64 -4.51 -22.30
C VAL A 156 -12.50 -4.80 -20.83
N THR A 157 -11.26 -5.03 -20.41
CA THR A 157 -10.94 -5.31 -19.01
C THR A 157 -10.04 -4.22 -18.45
N CYS A 158 -10.42 -3.62 -17.33
CA CYS A 158 -9.56 -2.80 -16.51
C CYS A 158 -8.90 -3.70 -15.45
N SER A 159 -7.57 -3.71 -15.39
CA SER A 159 -6.78 -4.43 -14.39
C SER A 159 -6.00 -3.45 -13.53
N ILE A 160 -6.03 -3.66 -12.22
CA ILE A 160 -5.27 -2.89 -11.23
C ILE A 160 -4.51 -3.87 -10.34
N SER A 161 -3.21 -3.65 -10.17
CA SER A 161 -2.35 -4.49 -9.34
C SER A 161 -1.32 -3.67 -8.58
N ILE A 162 -0.81 -4.24 -7.49
CA ILE A 162 0.38 -3.71 -6.82
C ILE A 162 1.59 -4.37 -7.48
N PRO A 163 2.61 -3.62 -7.93
CA PRO A 163 3.88 -4.21 -8.38
C PRO A 163 4.38 -5.21 -7.32
N PHE A 164 5.15 -6.24 -7.67
CA PHE A 164 5.64 -7.31 -6.77
C PHE A 164 4.59 -8.20 -6.08
N LEU A 165 3.32 -7.80 -6.00
CA LEU A 165 2.22 -8.70 -5.64
C LEU A 165 1.76 -9.43 -6.91
N GLY A 166 1.69 -10.77 -6.86
CA GLY A 166 1.21 -11.58 -7.98
C GLY A 166 -0.31 -11.54 -8.18
N GLU A 167 -1.01 -10.63 -7.51
CA GLU A 167 -2.47 -10.53 -7.50
C GLU A 167 -2.93 -9.26 -8.23
N GLU A 168 -3.95 -9.41 -9.08
CA GLU A 168 -4.61 -8.31 -9.77
C GLU A 168 -6.12 -8.31 -9.48
N LYS A 169 -6.70 -7.12 -9.40
CA LYS A 169 -8.15 -6.93 -9.38
C LYS A 169 -8.59 -6.42 -10.73
N ILE A 170 -9.60 -7.08 -11.29
CA ILE A 170 -10.09 -6.80 -12.64
C ILE A 170 -11.57 -6.46 -12.65
N ALA A 171 -11.98 -5.68 -13.63
CA ALA A 171 -13.38 -5.49 -14.01
C ALA A 171 -13.48 -5.56 -15.53
N THR A 172 -14.52 -6.20 -16.02
CA THR A 172 -14.77 -6.34 -17.46
C THR A 172 -16.07 -5.63 -17.80
N PHE A 173 -16.05 -4.88 -18.89
CA PHE A 173 -17.21 -4.24 -19.47
C PHE A 173 -17.54 -4.94 -20.78
N SER A 174 -18.79 -5.37 -20.92
CA SER A 174 -19.34 -5.99 -22.12
C SER A 174 -20.64 -5.29 -22.53
N LEU A 175 -20.79 -5.04 -23.83
CA LEU A 175 -21.99 -4.40 -24.39
C LEU A 175 -23.18 -5.35 -24.51
N SER A 176 -22.96 -6.67 -24.42
CA SER A 176 -24.02 -7.68 -24.50
C SER A 176 -24.95 -7.72 -23.30
N GLY A 177 -24.70 -6.91 -22.27
CA GLY A 177 -25.50 -6.80 -21.04
C GLY A 177 -26.27 -5.50 -20.87
N TRP A 178 -26.31 -4.62 -21.88
CA TRP A 178 -27.03 -3.33 -21.86
C TRP A 178 -28.22 -3.33 -22.84
#